data_AF-A0A165W9A4-F1
#
_entry.id   AF-A0A165W9A4-F1
#
_cell.length_a   1.000
_cell.length_b   1.000
_cell.length_c   1.000
_cell.angle_alpha   90.00
_cell.angle_beta   90.00
_cell.angle_gamma   90.00
#
_symmetry.space_group_name_H-M   'P 1'
#
loop_
_entity.id
_entity.type
_entity.pdbx_description
1 polymer ?
#
loop_
_entity_poly.entity_id
_entity_poly.type
_entity_poly.pdbx_seq_one_letter_code
_entity_poly.pdbx_strand_id
1 'polypeptide(L)'
;MELKPMHYWLDDHSFAGYLLQLFGAIDNGGDGLQLIPQPLPFAQLDMDVREIFGDRRLTVVFIGHSVGITDDTKLADDAIEGCNHQYRLAVPTLQHAHTLWKEWLDLILECYRGHRGMSPRLIMPLAKVRLPRACEVKSMKTLVPVYKNMVIIYESSGESEGDDDDFVVVRSEDEVEGILDV
;
A
#
# COMPACT_ATOMS: atom_id res chain seq x y z
N MET A 1 -26.52 -8.61 -4.92
CA MET A 1 -25.33 -7.92 -5.45
C MET A 1 -24.15 -8.64 -4.84
N GLU A 2 -23.42 -9.45 -5.61
CA GLU A 2 -22.23 -10.15 -5.09
C GLU A 2 -21.10 -9.14 -4.94
N LEU A 3 -20.52 -9.06 -3.74
CA LEU A 3 -19.39 -8.18 -3.49
C LEU A 3 -18.14 -8.79 -4.14
N LYS A 4 -17.44 -8.02 -4.98
CA LYS A 4 -16.15 -8.41 -5.57
C LYS A 4 -15.22 -8.93 -4.47
N PRO A 5 -14.63 -10.14 -4.58
CA PRO A 5 -13.69 -10.66 -3.59
C PRO A 5 -12.46 -9.74 -3.48
N MET A 6 -11.93 -9.56 -2.27
CA MET A 6 -10.82 -8.63 -2.00
C MET A 6 -9.60 -9.42 -1.54
N HIS A 7 -8.65 -9.60 -2.45
CA HIS A 7 -7.40 -10.31 -2.18
C HIS A 7 -6.22 -9.55 -2.78
N TYR A 8 -5.43 -8.92 -1.93
CA TYR A 8 -4.23 -8.17 -2.31
C TYR A 8 -3.05 -8.81 -1.59
N TRP A 9 -2.32 -9.70 -2.27
CA TRP A 9 -1.46 -10.66 -1.58
C TRP A 9 -0.14 -10.92 -2.31
N LEU A 10 0.94 -11.17 -1.56
CA LEU A 10 2.19 -11.76 -2.04
C LEU A 10 2.65 -12.91 -1.15
N ASP A 11 3.29 -13.92 -1.74
CA ASP A 11 4.02 -14.92 -0.96
C ASP A 11 5.26 -14.31 -0.27
N ASP A 12 5.77 -14.97 0.78
CA ASP A 12 6.93 -14.52 1.57
C ASP A 12 8.16 -14.23 0.68
N HIS A 13 8.40 -15.03 -0.37
CA HIS A 13 9.59 -14.85 -1.20
C HIS A 13 9.46 -13.62 -2.08
N SER A 14 8.30 -13.44 -2.72
CA SER A 14 8.00 -12.24 -3.52
C SER A 14 8.06 -10.98 -2.68
N PHE A 15 7.49 -11.01 -1.47
CA PHE A 15 7.51 -9.85 -0.59
C PHE A 15 8.91 -9.56 -0.04
N ALA A 16 9.67 -10.58 0.38
CA ALA A 16 11.06 -10.40 0.80
C ALA A 16 11.92 -9.84 -0.34
N GLY A 17 11.71 -10.29 -1.58
CA GLY A 17 12.37 -9.75 -2.77
C GLY A 17 12.03 -8.27 -3.02
N TYR A 18 10.79 -7.86 -2.78
CA TYR A 18 10.39 -6.46 -2.83
C TYR A 18 11.07 -5.63 -1.72
N LEU A 19 11.10 -6.13 -0.48
CA LEU A 19 11.77 -5.45 0.63
C LEU A 19 13.28 -5.28 0.37
N LEU A 20 13.95 -6.27 -0.21
CA LEU A 20 15.37 -6.16 -0.56
C LEU A 20 15.64 -5.04 -1.58
N GLN A 21 14.73 -4.82 -2.54
CA GLN A 21 14.84 -3.70 -3.48
C GLN A 21 14.69 -2.36 -2.78
N LEU A 22 13.72 -2.24 -1.87
CA LEU A 22 13.53 -1.03 -1.05
C LEU A 22 14.76 -0.74 -0.17
N PHE A 23 15.30 -1.78 0.46
CA PHE A 23 16.50 -1.67 1.30
C PHE A 23 17.72 -1.25 0.48
N GLY A 24 17.91 -1.84 -0.70
CA GLY A 24 18.96 -1.43 -1.63
C GLY A 24 18.83 0.02 -2.07
N ALA A 25 17.61 0.52 -2.31
CA ALA A 25 17.39 1.93 -2.62
C ALA A 25 17.79 2.85 -1.45
N ILE A 26 17.46 2.48 -0.22
CA ILE A 26 17.85 3.21 1.00
C ILE A 26 19.38 3.23 1.19
N ASP A 27 20.04 2.09 0.97
CA ASP A 27 21.49 2.00 1.12
C ASP A 27 22.24 2.86 0.10
N ASN A 28 21.65 3.08 -1.07
CA ASN A 28 22.14 3.99 -2.11
C ASN A 28 21.73 5.46 -1.89
N GLY A 29 21.16 5.81 -0.74
CA GLY A 29 20.81 7.19 -0.37
C GLY A 29 19.48 7.69 -0.95
N GLY A 30 18.67 6.82 -1.56
CA GLY A 30 17.34 7.15 -2.04
C GLY A 30 16.25 6.98 -0.97
N ASP A 31 15.06 7.52 -1.23
CA ASP A 31 13.86 7.24 -0.44
C ASP A 31 13.11 6.05 -1.05
N GLY A 32 13.25 4.87 -0.44
CA GLY A 32 12.92 3.59 -1.07
C GLY A 32 11.51 3.50 -1.67
N LEU A 33 10.48 4.02 -0.99
CA LEU A 33 9.08 3.92 -1.44
C LEU A 33 8.77 4.74 -2.70
N GLN A 34 9.48 5.84 -2.93
CA GLN A 34 9.25 6.68 -4.10
C GLN A 34 9.95 6.13 -5.35
N LEU A 35 11.01 5.34 -5.15
CA LEU A 35 11.88 4.87 -6.22
C LEU A 35 11.52 3.47 -6.73
N ILE A 36 10.96 2.61 -5.86
CA ILE A 36 10.63 1.23 -6.23
C ILE A 36 9.12 1.09 -6.43
N PRO A 37 8.66 0.72 -7.64
CA PRO A 37 7.25 0.46 -7.90
C PRO A 37 6.67 -0.55 -6.94
N GLN A 38 5.45 -0.30 -6.47
CA GLN A 38 4.73 -1.27 -5.65
C GLN A 38 4.37 -2.51 -6.47
N PRO A 39 4.39 -3.70 -5.84
CA PRO A 39 3.86 -4.91 -6.44
C PRO A 39 2.40 -4.74 -6.87
N LEU A 40 2.03 -5.38 -7.99
CA LEU A 40 0.71 -5.23 -8.62
C LEU A 40 -0.47 -5.38 -7.64
N PRO A 41 -0.50 -6.35 -6.70
CA PRO A 41 -1.61 -6.46 -5.75
C PRO A 41 -1.77 -5.20 -4.88
N PHE A 42 -0.68 -4.55 -4.48
CA PHE A 42 -0.73 -3.35 -3.65
C PHE A 42 -0.96 -2.08 -4.46
N ALA A 43 -0.54 -2.05 -5.73
CA ALA A 43 -0.94 -1.01 -6.66
C ALA A 43 -2.47 -1.04 -6.91
N GLN A 44 -3.06 -2.23 -7.04
CA GLN A 44 -4.52 -2.37 -7.15
C GLN A 44 -5.23 -1.95 -5.87
N LEU A 45 -4.68 -2.27 -4.70
CA LEU A 45 -5.21 -1.81 -3.41
C LEU A 45 -5.29 -0.28 -3.34
N ASP A 46 -4.25 0.43 -3.80
CA ASP A 46 -4.21 1.91 -3.84
C ASP A 46 -5.33 2.49 -4.74
N MET A 47 -5.77 1.76 -5.76
CA MET A 47 -6.92 2.14 -6.59
C MET A 47 -8.25 1.81 -5.90
N ASP A 48 -8.42 0.57 -5.46
CA ASP A 48 -9.70 0.07 -4.92
C ASP A 48 -10.11 0.80 -3.62
N VAL A 49 -9.16 1.26 -2.81
CA VAL A 49 -9.44 2.02 -1.57
C VAL A 49 -10.17 3.35 -1.84
N ARG A 50 -10.11 3.87 -3.06
CA ARG A 50 -10.78 5.12 -3.48
C ARG A 50 -12.19 4.92 -3.98
N GLU A 51 -12.44 3.75 -4.55
CA GLU A 51 -13.72 3.46 -5.21
C GLU A 51 -14.65 2.70 -4.29
N ILE A 52 -14.09 1.92 -3.36
CA ILE A 52 -14.85 0.99 -2.54
C ILE A 52 -14.94 1.49 -1.10
N PHE A 53 -16.10 2.03 -0.78
CA PHE A 53 -16.47 2.44 0.58
C PHE A 53 -17.49 1.48 1.17
N GLY A 54 -17.44 1.34 2.50
CA GLY A 54 -18.38 0.55 3.28
C GLY A 54 -17.70 -0.38 4.28
N ASP A 55 -18.49 -0.87 5.21
CA ASP A 55 -18.03 -1.82 6.22
C ASP A 55 -17.86 -3.20 5.57
N ARG A 56 -16.60 -3.65 5.51
CA ARG A 56 -16.24 -4.99 5.09
C ARG A 56 -15.16 -5.49 6.02
N ARG A 57 -15.47 -6.58 6.72
CA ARG A 57 -14.50 -7.22 7.59
C ARG A 57 -13.39 -7.80 6.74
N LEU A 58 -12.22 -7.18 6.85
CA LEU A 58 -10.99 -7.61 6.18
C LEU A 58 -9.98 -8.06 7.23
N THR A 59 -8.96 -8.75 6.79
CA THR A 59 -7.82 -9.15 7.60
C THR A 59 -6.55 -8.72 6.89
N VAL A 60 -5.69 -7.99 7.59
CA VAL A 60 -4.34 -7.65 7.14
C VAL A 60 -3.37 -8.65 7.75
N VAL A 61 -2.64 -9.40 6.93
CA VAL A 61 -1.58 -10.32 7.34
C VAL A 61 -0.24 -9.65 7.09
N PHE A 62 0.47 -9.35 8.19
CA PHE A 62 1.76 -8.67 8.17
C PHE A 62 2.91 -9.68 8.19
N ILE A 63 2.78 -10.77 8.95
CA ILE A 63 3.84 -11.78 9.06
C ILE A 63 3.19 -13.15 8.92
N GLY A 64 3.64 -13.91 7.93
CA GLY A 64 3.15 -15.24 7.57
C GLY A 64 4.00 -15.83 6.44
N HIS A 65 3.60 -17.00 5.92
CA HIS A 65 4.10 -17.55 4.66
C HIS A 65 3.80 -16.68 3.43
N SER A 66 2.94 -15.70 3.67
CA SER A 66 2.15 -15.02 2.68
C SER A 66 1.66 -13.75 3.41
N VAL A 67 1.69 -12.58 2.77
CA VAL A 67 1.36 -11.28 3.37
C VAL A 67 0.41 -10.49 2.48
N GLY A 68 -0.43 -9.66 3.09
CA GLY A 68 -1.37 -8.83 2.35
C GLY A 68 -2.70 -8.61 3.05
N ILE A 69 -3.75 -8.36 2.28
CA ILE A 69 -5.09 -8.02 2.76
C ILE A 69 -6.10 -8.96 2.11
N THR A 70 -6.99 -9.52 2.93
CA THR A 70 -8.05 -10.41 2.43
C THR A 70 -9.36 -10.30 3.20
N ASP A 71 -10.49 -10.54 2.55
CA ASP A 71 -11.79 -10.80 3.18
C ASP A 71 -12.07 -12.28 3.49
N ASP A 72 -11.21 -13.20 3.04
CA ASP A 72 -11.32 -14.63 3.32
C ASP A 72 -10.55 -14.99 4.59
N THR A 73 -11.29 -15.38 5.62
CA THR A 73 -10.72 -15.76 6.92
C THR A 73 -9.87 -17.01 6.84
N LYS A 74 -10.23 -17.98 5.99
CA LYS A 74 -9.48 -19.23 5.83
C LYS A 74 -8.14 -18.96 5.16
N LEU A 75 -8.12 -18.16 4.09
CA LEU A 75 -6.86 -17.73 3.48
C LEU A 75 -5.95 -17.00 4.48
N ALA A 76 -6.53 -16.15 5.33
CA ALA A 76 -5.77 -15.48 6.38
C ALA A 76 -5.28 -16.41 7.49
N ASP A 77 -5.96 -17.53 7.76
CA ASP A 77 -5.54 -18.57 8.73
C ASP A 77 -4.37 -19.38 8.14
N ASP A 78 -4.56 -19.90 6.93
CA ASP A 78 -3.58 -20.72 6.20
C ASP A 78 -2.26 -19.95 5.99
N ALA A 79 -2.35 -18.64 5.77
CA ALA A 79 -1.19 -17.77 5.58
C ALA A 79 -0.26 -17.67 6.79
N ILE A 80 -0.80 -17.78 8.00
CA ILE A 80 -0.01 -17.61 9.23
C ILE A 80 0.34 -18.96 9.85
N GLU A 81 -0.40 -20.02 9.55
CA GLU A 81 -0.22 -21.33 10.18
C GLU A 81 1.24 -21.81 10.14
N GLY A 82 1.79 -22.16 11.29
CA GLY A 82 3.17 -22.64 11.41
C GLY A 82 4.26 -21.56 11.30
N CYS A 83 3.90 -20.29 11.09
CA CYS A 83 4.85 -19.20 10.96
C CYS A 83 5.25 -18.59 12.32
N ASN A 84 6.56 -18.56 12.60
CA ASN A 84 7.07 -17.90 13.78
C ASN A 84 6.83 -16.39 13.72
N HIS A 85 6.47 -15.78 14.86
CA HIS A 85 6.17 -14.35 14.97
C HIS A 85 5.00 -13.85 14.12
N GLN A 86 4.18 -14.76 13.59
CA GLN A 86 3.00 -14.44 12.80
C GLN A 86 2.19 -13.27 13.38
N TYR A 87 1.65 -12.44 12.50
CA TYR A 87 0.84 -11.32 12.91
C TYR A 87 -0.17 -10.95 11.84
N ARG A 88 -1.42 -10.82 12.27
CA ARG A 88 -2.52 -10.33 11.47
C ARG A 88 -3.51 -9.55 12.32
N LEU A 89 -4.24 -8.64 11.70
CA LEU A 89 -5.28 -7.86 12.35
C LEU A 89 -6.55 -7.86 11.51
N ALA A 90 -7.70 -8.04 12.18
CA ALA A 90 -8.99 -7.79 11.57
C ALA A 90 -9.27 -6.28 11.56
N VAL A 91 -9.81 -5.80 10.45
CA VAL A 91 -10.06 -4.37 10.21
C VAL A 91 -11.48 -4.17 9.66
N PRO A 92 -12.13 -3.04 9.95
CA PRO A 92 -13.55 -2.86 9.63
C PRO A 92 -13.82 -2.41 8.19
N THR A 93 -12.85 -1.77 7.54
CA THR A 93 -13.00 -1.23 6.17
C THR A 93 -11.71 -1.40 5.37
N LEU A 94 -11.80 -1.26 4.04
CA LEU A 94 -10.64 -1.29 3.15
C LEU A 94 -9.67 -0.13 3.43
N GLN A 95 -10.18 1.03 3.82
CA GLN A 95 -9.37 2.20 4.18
C GLN A 95 -8.51 1.94 5.42
N HIS A 96 -9.07 1.27 6.44
CA HIS A 96 -8.28 0.82 7.60
C HIS A 96 -7.19 -0.19 7.18
N ALA A 97 -7.56 -1.13 6.32
CA ALA A 97 -6.62 -2.14 5.82
C ALA A 97 -5.43 -1.51 5.09
N HIS A 98 -5.73 -0.57 4.19
CA HIS A 98 -4.75 0.19 3.42
C HIS A 98 -3.85 1.04 4.31
N THR A 99 -4.44 1.77 5.25
CA THR A 99 -3.70 2.61 6.21
C THR A 99 -2.67 1.78 6.98
N LEU A 100 -3.12 0.68 7.57
CA LEU A 100 -2.26 -0.24 8.31
C LEU A 100 -1.15 -0.83 7.45
N TRP A 101 -1.48 -1.15 6.20
CA TRP A 101 -0.49 -1.67 5.26
C TRP A 101 0.61 -0.65 4.96
N LYS A 102 0.26 0.61 4.70
CA LYS A 102 1.23 1.69 4.46
C LYS A 102 2.06 1.99 5.70
N GLU A 103 1.42 2.16 6.86
CA GLU A 103 2.13 2.39 8.12
C GLU A 103 3.11 1.25 8.44
N TRP A 104 2.73 0.00 8.15
CA TRP A 104 3.61 -1.13 8.35
C TRP A 104 4.85 -1.09 7.45
N LEU A 105 4.67 -0.76 6.16
CA LEU A 105 5.80 -0.58 5.24
C LEU A 105 6.71 0.55 5.72
N ASP A 106 6.17 1.68 6.16
CA ASP A 106 6.94 2.79 6.70
C ASP A 106 7.74 2.37 7.94
N LEU A 107 7.12 1.63 8.86
CA LEU A 107 7.79 1.08 10.05
C LEU A 107 8.90 0.10 9.69
N ILE A 108 8.71 -0.76 8.68
CA ILE A 108 9.77 -1.65 8.17
C ILE A 108 10.96 -0.83 7.69
N LEU A 109 10.73 0.21 6.91
CA LEU A 109 11.81 1.04 6.37
C LEU A 109 12.48 1.87 7.45
N GLU A 110 11.73 2.41 8.40
CA GLU A 110 12.29 3.10 9.57
C GLU A 110 13.19 2.17 10.39
N CYS A 111 12.72 0.95 10.69
CA CYS A 111 13.51 -0.08 11.36
C CYS A 111 14.76 -0.43 10.55
N TYR A 112 14.66 -0.60 9.23
CA TYR A 112 15.83 -0.88 8.40
C TYR A 112 16.85 0.26 8.43
N ARG A 113 16.40 1.52 8.39
CA ARG A 113 17.30 2.69 8.49
C ARG A 113 18.11 2.69 9.79
N GLY A 114 17.51 2.26 10.91
CA GLY A 114 18.20 2.09 12.20
C GLY A 114 19.07 0.83 12.31
N HIS A 115 18.87 -0.15 11.42
CA HIS A 115 19.49 -1.46 11.46
C HIS A 115 19.97 -1.93 10.07
N ARG A 116 20.68 -1.06 9.35
CA ARG A 116 21.15 -1.34 7.98
C ARG A 116 21.94 -2.64 7.90
N GLY A 117 21.75 -3.37 6.80
CA GLY A 117 22.37 -4.68 6.57
C GLY A 117 21.63 -5.85 7.21
N MET A 118 20.55 -5.62 7.97
CA MET A 118 19.69 -6.71 8.43
C MET A 118 18.79 -7.25 7.31
N SER A 119 18.56 -8.57 7.33
CA SER A 119 17.63 -9.20 6.38
C SER A 119 16.16 -8.83 6.65
N PRO A 120 15.28 -8.83 5.64
CA PRO A 120 13.84 -8.60 5.80
C PRO A 120 13.19 -9.43 6.91
N ARG A 121 13.58 -10.71 7.02
CA ARG A 121 13.06 -11.66 8.03
C ARG A 121 13.33 -11.24 9.48
N LEU A 122 14.37 -10.43 9.72
CA LEU A 122 14.69 -9.91 11.05
C LEU A 122 14.05 -8.53 11.29
N ILE A 123 13.93 -7.71 10.24
CA ILE A 123 13.31 -6.39 10.32
C ILE A 123 11.80 -6.47 10.53
N MET A 124 11.09 -7.36 9.84
CA MET A 124 9.63 -7.44 9.92
C MET A 124 9.11 -7.69 11.36
N PRO A 125 9.68 -8.63 12.14
CA PRO A 125 9.30 -8.80 13.55
C PRO A 125 9.64 -7.59 14.44
N LEU A 126 10.68 -6.82 14.12
CA LEU A 126 11.01 -5.58 14.85
C LEU A 126 9.96 -4.49 14.58
N ALA A 127 9.60 -4.29 13.31
CA ALA A 127 8.57 -3.35 12.89
C ALA A 127 7.21 -3.67 13.51
N LYS A 128 6.88 -4.97 13.64
CA LYS A 128 5.64 -5.45 14.29
C LYS A 128 5.42 -4.86 15.68
N VAL A 129 6.47 -4.68 16.49
CA VAL A 129 6.35 -4.20 17.88
C VAL A 129 5.69 -2.82 17.96
N ARG A 130 5.74 -2.06 16.85
CA ARG A 130 5.18 -0.71 16.73
C ARG A 130 3.83 -0.68 16.00
N LEU A 131 3.34 -1.83 15.52
CA LEU A 131 2.00 -1.89 14.94
C LEU A 131 0.92 -1.72 16.01
N PRO A 132 -0.22 -1.11 15.66
CA PRO A 132 -1.35 -1.00 16.56
C PRO A 132 -1.91 -2.38 16.91
N ARG A 133 -2.55 -2.46 18.07
CA ARG A 133 -3.28 -3.61 18.57
C ARG A 133 -4.70 -3.61 18.03
N ALA A 134 -5.36 -4.77 18.08
CA ALA A 134 -6.73 -4.93 17.59
C ALA A 134 -7.75 -3.92 18.18
N CYS A 135 -7.56 -3.47 19.43
CA CYS A 135 -8.44 -2.46 20.03
C CYS A 135 -8.21 -1.04 19.53
N GLU A 136 -7.02 -0.74 18.99
CA GLU A 136 -6.63 0.58 18.51
C GLU A 136 -7.04 0.81 17.05
N VAL A 137 -7.16 -0.27 16.27
CA VAL A 137 -7.51 -0.23 14.83
C VAL A 137 -8.76 0.59 14.55
N LYS A 138 -9.83 0.42 15.33
CA LYS A 138 -11.12 1.09 15.08
C LYS A 138 -11.08 2.61 15.28
N SER A 139 -10.11 3.10 16.03
CA SER A 139 -9.91 4.53 16.31
C SER A 139 -8.84 5.17 15.44
N MET A 140 -8.24 4.41 14.51
CA MET A 140 -7.22 4.95 13.62
C MET A 140 -7.82 5.90 12.61
N LYS A 141 -7.11 7.00 12.35
CA LYS A 141 -7.42 7.87 11.21
C LYS A 141 -7.03 7.13 9.94
N THR A 142 -7.98 6.93 9.04
CA THR A 142 -7.71 6.25 7.78
C THR A 142 -7.11 7.19 6.74
N LEU A 143 -6.11 6.71 6.02
CA LEU A 143 -5.54 7.32 4.83
C LEU A 143 -6.35 6.88 3.61
N VAL A 144 -6.69 7.84 2.76
CA VAL A 144 -7.14 7.58 1.39
C VAL A 144 -6.14 8.28 0.48
N PRO A 145 -5.41 7.55 -0.38
CA PRO A 145 -4.38 8.15 -1.21
C PRO A 145 -5.02 9.21 -2.11
N VAL A 146 -4.47 10.42 -2.12
CA VAL A 146 -4.85 11.52 -3.03
C VAL A 146 -3.83 11.55 -4.17
N TYR A 147 -4.24 11.27 -5.40
CA TYR A 147 -3.38 11.60 -6.56
C TYR A 147 -3.77 13.00 -6.99
N LYS A 148 -2.77 13.86 -7.26
CA LYS A 148 -3.02 15.16 -7.91
C LYS A 148 -3.85 14.87 -9.16
N ASN A 149 -4.99 15.56 -9.29
CA ASN A 149 -5.78 15.50 -10.51
C ASN A 149 -4.84 15.92 -11.66
N MET A 150 -4.46 14.98 -12.52
CA MET A 150 -3.84 15.33 -13.78
C MET A 150 -4.92 15.95 -14.64
N VAL A 151 -4.93 17.29 -14.73
CA VAL A 151 -5.75 17.98 -15.72
C VAL A 151 -5.05 17.77 -17.06
N ILE A 152 -5.61 16.89 -17.89
CA ILE A 152 -5.20 16.78 -19.30
C ILE A 152 -5.85 17.97 -20.01
N ILE A 153 -5.06 19.02 -20.25
CA ILE A 153 -5.48 20.14 -21.08
C ILE A 153 -5.22 19.74 -22.53
N TYR A 154 -6.30 19.51 -23.30
CA TYR A 154 -6.21 19.42 -24.76
C TYR A 154 -6.18 20.84 -25.31
N GLU A 155 -5.00 21.32 -25.72
CA GLU A 155 -4.94 22.48 -26.60
C GLU A 155 -5.35 22.01 -28.00
N SER A 156 -6.62 22.20 -28.35
CA SER A 156 -7.08 22.06 -29.72
C SER A 156 -6.44 23.17 -30.54
N SER A 157 -5.28 22.90 -31.15
CA SER A 157 -4.75 23.74 -32.23
C SER A 157 -5.77 23.73 -33.36
N GLY A 158 -6.39 24.87 -33.61
CA GLY A 158 -7.42 25.02 -34.62
C GLY A 158 -6.92 24.65 -36.02
N GLU A 159 -7.74 23.84 -36.70
CA GLU A 159 -7.85 23.63 -38.14
C GLU A 159 -6.55 23.75 -38.95
N SER A 160 -5.84 22.64 -39.13
CA SER A 160 -5.04 22.44 -40.33
C SER A 160 -5.24 21.02 -40.86
N GLU A 161 -5.67 20.90 -42.13
CA GLU A 161 -5.75 19.62 -42.83
C GLU A 161 -4.32 19.06 -43.01
N GLY A 162 -3.92 18.11 -42.17
CA GLY A 162 -2.73 17.30 -42.41
C GLY A 162 -2.15 16.67 -41.15
N ASP A 163 -2.36 15.36 -40.99
CA ASP A 163 -1.67 14.41 -40.08
C ASP A 163 -0.89 15.05 -38.90
N ASP A 164 -1.63 15.40 -37.84
CA ASP A 164 -1.08 15.97 -36.61
C ASP A 164 -0.65 14.88 -35.61
N ASP A 165 0.65 14.82 -35.30
CA ASP A 165 1.16 14.27 -34.05
C ASP A 165 0.84 15.27 -32.91
N ASP A 166 -0.27 15.04 -32.20
CA ASP A 166 -0.64 15.77 -31.00
C ASP A 166 0.46 15.66 -29.93
N PHE A 167 1.04 16.78 -29.52
CA PHE A 167 2.03 16.81 -28.44
C PHE A 167 1.36 17.13 -27.09
N VAL A 168 1.55 16.26 -26.11
CA VAL A 168 0.99 16.41 -24.76
C VAL A 168 1.91 17.29 -23.90
N VAL A 169 1.43 18.45 -23.46
CA VAL A 169 2.11 19.29 -22.46
C VAL A 169 1.55 19.00 -21.07
N VAL A 170 2.38 18.40 -20.21
CA VAL A 170 2.05 18.09 -18.81
C VAL A 170 2.49 19.26 -17.91
N ARG A 171 1.56 19.88 -17.20
CA ARG A 171 1.86 20.83 -16.11
C ARG A 171 1.08 20.46 -14.85
N SER A 172 1.78 20.40 -13.72
CA SER A 172 1.21 20.20 -12.39
C SER A 172 0.79 21.54 -11.78
N GLU A 173 -0.45 21.66 -11.31
CA GLU A 173 -0.83 22.76 -10.42
C GLU A 173 -0.76 22.35 -8.94
N ASP A 174 -0.55 23.35 -8.08
CA ASP A 174 -0.26 23.24 -6.65
C ASP A 174 -1.51 23.00 -5.78
N GLU A 175 -1.22 22.60 -4.55
CA GLU A 175 -2.08 22.00 -3.53
C GLU A 175 -3.35 22.79 -3.17
N VAL A 176 -4.45 22.07 -2.92
CA VAL A 176 -5.56 22.56 -2.08
C VAL A 176 -5.77 21.53 -0.97
N GLU A 177 -5.29 21.84 0.23
CA GLU A 177 -5.58 21.06 1.44
C GLU A 177 -7.09 21.10 1.72
N GLY A 178 -7.76 19.96 1.56
CA GLY A 178 -9.13 19.74 1.99
C GLY A 178 -9.17 18.80 3.19
N ILE A 179 -9.21 19.34 4.41
CA ILE A 179 -9.56 18.60 5.61
C ILE A 179 -11.06 18.29 5.52
N LEU A 180 -11.43 17.01 5.42
CA LEU A 180 -12.81 16.57 5.63
C LEU A 180 -12.95 16.13 7.10
N ASP A 181 -13.54 17.01 7.90
CA ASP A 181 -14.16 16.64 9.18
C ASP A 181 -15.56 16.06 8.89
N VAL A 182 -15.84 14.86 9.42
CA VAL A 182 -17.20 14.35 9.65
C VAL A 182 -17.27 13.77 11.05
#